data_AF-A0A7J4NT67-F1
#
_entry.id   AF-A0A7J4NT67-F1
#
_cell.length_a   1.000
_cell.length_b   1.000
_cell.length_c   1.000
_cell.angle_alpha   90.00
_cell.angle_beta   90.00
_cell.angle_gamma   90.00
#
_symmetry.space_group_name_H-M   'P 1'
#
loop_
_entity.id
_entity.type
_entity.pdbx_description
1 polymer ?
#
loop_
_entity_poly.entity_id
_entity_poly.type
_entity_poly.pdbx_seq_one_letter_code
_entity_poly.pdbx_strand_id
1 'polypeptide(L)'
;MDLLAEDIEQVGHILAQRYFTEQGWKFTDIRLSGNKIIGAVEVVNEQYSRYPYMSRDWYVENSAEKSFHLSNRWDKLTVLASLLQTCPDMFNFLLKINNNMSLCILKTLQSDLSNLQENAITDARKSGFNVYIFRAGVPECLDFELEEVVGGISGRGTFR
;
A
#
# COMPACT_ATOMS: atom_id res chain seq x y z
N MET A 1 -27.36 5.28 -0.61
CA MET A 1 -26.46 6.43 -0.82
C MET A 1 -25.51 6.08 -1.94
N ASP A 2 -25.43 6.92 -2.98
CA ASP A 2 -24.52 6.67 -4.10
C ASP A 2 -23.08 6.98 -3.68
N LEU A 3 -22.16 6.10 -4.05
CA LEU A 3 -20.75 6.23 -3.73
C LEU A 3 -20.06 7.13 -4.77
N LEU A 4 -19.25 8.07 -4.29
CA LEU A 4 -18.34 8.81 -5.14
C LEU A 4 -17.16 7.92 -5.54
N ALA A 5 -16.41 8.34 -6.56
CA ALA A 5 -15.24 7.59 -7.01
C ALA A 5 -14.19 7.37 -5.90
N GLU A 6 -14.01 8.35 -5.02
CA GLU A 6 -13.12 8.23 -3.86
C GLU A 6 -13.62 7.20 -2.84
N ASP A 7 -14.93 7.16 -2.59
CA ASP A 7 -15.53 6.16 -1.68
C ASP A 7 -15.32 4.75 -2.23
N ILE A 8 -15.53 4.57 -3.53
CA ILE A 8 -15.32 3.30 -4.23
C ILE A 8 -13.86 2.84 -4.09
N GLU A 9 -12.90 3.76 -4.28
CA GLU A 9 -11.49 3.47 -4.08
C GLU A 9 -11.17 3.10 -2.63
N GLN A 10 -11.68 3.86 -1.66
CA GLN A 10 -11.49 3.62 -0.22
C GLN A 10 -12.00 2.24 0.20
N VAL A 11 -13.23 1.88 -0.23
CA VAL A 11 -13.80 0.56 0.02
C VAL A 11 -12.94 -0.53 -0.62
N GLY A 12 -12.46 -0.31 -1.86
CA GLY A 12 -11.53 -1.22 -2.51
C GLY A 12 -10.23 -1.43 -1.72
N HIS A 13 -9.68 -0.36 -1.13
CA HIS A 13 -8.51 -0.45 -0.25
C HIS A 13 -8.78 -1.28 1.00
N ILE A 14 -9.93 -1.06 1.66
CA ILE A 14 -10.34 -1.85 2.83
C ILE A 14 -10.45 -3.33 2.48
N LEU A 15 -11.11 -3.66 1.36
CA LEU A 15 -11.24 -5.03 0.88
C LEU A 15 -9.88 -5.69 0.61
N ALA A 16 -8.97 -4.98 -0.06
CA ALA A 16 -7.63 -5.47 -0.33
C ALA A 16 -6.84 -5.74 0.96
N GLN A 17 -6.83 -4.79 1.90
CA GLN A 17 -6.16 -4.95 3.20
C GLN A 17 -6.73 -6.10 4.00
N ARG A 18 -8.06 -6.26 4.00
CA ARG A 18 -8.73 -7.38 4.67
C ARG A 18 -8.31 -8.71 4.06
N TYR A 19 -8.31 -8.81 2.73
CA TYR A 19 -7.85 -10.00 2.02
C TYR A 19 -6.40 -10.32 2.36
N PHE A 20 -5.48 -9.36 2.28
CA PHE A 20 -4.07 -9.57 2.62
C PHE A 20 -3.88 -10.05 4.05
N THR A 21 -4.66 -9.49 4.99
CA THR A 21 -4.65 -9.91 6.40
C THR A 21 -5.12 -11.35 6.56
N GLU A 22 -6.21 -11.75 5.89
CA GLU A 22 -6.72 -13.12 5.91
C GLU A 22 -5.74 -14.13 5.29
N GLN A 23 -4.96 -13.71 4.29
CA GLN A 23 -3.87 -14.52 3.74
C GLN A 23 -2.60 -14.53 4.63
N GLY A 24 -2.57 -13.75 5.71
CA GLY A 24 -1.40 -13.62 6.58
C GLY A 24 -0.21 -12.88 5.93
N TRP A 25 -0.46 -12.08 4.90
CA TRP A 25 0.58 -11.31 4.21
C TRP A 25 0.90 -10.03 4.97
N LYS A 26 2.18 -9.64 5.01
CA LYS A 26 2.56 -8.29 5.45
C LYS A 26 2.39 -7.34 4.28
N PHE A 27 1.85 -6.16 4.55
CA PHE A 27 1.63 -5.16 3.51
C PHE A 27 1.83 -3.74 4.05
N THR A 28 2.11 -2.82 3.13
CA THR A 28 2.22 -1.39 3.37
C THR A 28 1.39 -0.65 2.34
N ASP A 29 0.53 0.28 2.77
CA ASP A 29 -0.12 1.23 1.85
C ASP A 29 0.92 2.26 1.39
N ILE A 30 1.25 2.22 0.10
CA ILE A 30 2.28 3.06 -0.51
C ILE A 30 1.83 4.52 -0.54
N ARG A 31 0.53 4.80 -0.63
CA ARG A 31 0.03 6.18 -0.65
C ARG A 31 0.35 6.91 0.65
N LEU A 32 0.32 6.17 1.76
CA LEU A 32 0.60 6.70 3.10
C LEU A 32 2.09 6.66 3.47
N SER A 33 2.84 5.71 2.92
CA SER A 33 4.21 5.41 3.37
C SER A 33 5.27 5.52 2.28
N GLY A 34 4.91 5.85 1.04
CA GLY A 34 5.83 5.89 -0.11
C GLY A 34 7.00 6.83 0.13
N ASN A 35 6.74 8.05 0.61
CA ASN A 35 7.79 9.01 0.96
C ASN A 35 8.71 8.51 2.09
N LYS A 36 8.17 7.74 3.05
CA LYS A 36 8.98 7.12 4.12
C LYS A 36 9.89 6.04 3.55
N ILE A 37 9.38 5.20 2.63
CA ILE A 37 10.18 4.18 1.94
C ILE A 37 11.31 4.83 1.14
N ILE A 38 11.03 5.94 0.47
CA ILE A 38 12.05 6.70 -0.27
C ILE A 38 13.09 7.29 0.69
N GLY A 39 12.65 7.95 1.77
CA GLY A 39 13.53 8.53 2.79
C GLY A 39 14.40 7.51 3.54
N ALA A 40 13.95 6.27 3.68
CA ALA A 40 14.72 5.18 4.30
C ALA A 40 16.10 4.98 3.65
N VAL A 41 16.22 5.25 2.35
CA VAL A 41 17.50 5.17 1.63
C VAL A 41 18.49 6.21 2.16
N GLU A 42 18.03 7.43 2.40
CA GLU A 42 18.87 8.52 2.93
C GLU A 42 19.29 8.22 4.36
N VAL A 43 18.36 7.76 5.20
CA VAL A 43 18.62 7.38 6.59
C VAL A 43 19.68 6.28 6.69
N VAL A 44 19.55 5.21 5.90
CA VAL A 44 20.53 4.11 5.90
C VAL A 44 21.90 4.58 5.38
N ASN A 45 21.93 5.44 4.37
CA ASN A 45 23.19 6.01 3.88
C ASN A 45 23.88 6.89 4.92
N GLU A 46 23.12 7.70 5.65
CA GLU A 46 23.66 8.54 6.73
C GLU A 46 24.22 7.67 7.87
N GLN A 47 23.47 6.65 8.30
CA GLN A 47 23.93 5.71 9.31
C GLN A 47 25.20 4.98 8.90
N TYR A 48 25.26 4.46 7.68
CA TYR A 48 26.43 3.79 7.14
C TYR A 48 27.64 4.74 7.01
N SER A 49 27.42 5.99 6.62
CA SER A 49 28.46 7.01 6.54
C SER A 49 29.06 7.31 7.92
N ARG A 50 28.23 7.41 8.96
CA ARG A 50 28.66 7.64 10.35
C ARG A 50 29.33 6.42 10.97
N TYR A 51 28.88 5.22 10.60
CA TYR A 51 29.26 3.96 11.24
C TYR A 51 29.55 2.86 10.19
N PRO A 52 30.66 2.95 9.43
CA PRO A 52 30.92 2.11 8.26
C PRO A 52 31.38 0.67 8.59
N TYR A 53 31.43 0.30 9.87
CA TYR A 53 31.85 -1.03 10.32
C TYR A 53 30.74 -2.09 10.26
N MET A 54 29.47 -1.69 10.03
CA MET A 54 28.36 -2.61 9.74
C MET A 54 27.97 -2.52 8.25
N SER A 55 27.40 -3.59 7.69
CA SER A 55 26.89 -3.56 6.32
C SER A 55 25.62 -2.71 6.19
N ARG A 56 25.35 -2.16 5.00
CA ARG A 56 24.07 -1.49 4.72
C ARG A 56 22.87 -2.41 4.90
N ASP A 57 23.01 -3.71 4.57
CA ASP A 57 21.96 -4.69 4.80
C ASP A 57 21.59 -4.80 6.28
N TRP A 58 22.59 -4.75 7.18
CA TRP A 58 22.34 -4.73 8.62
C TRP A 58 21.53 -3.49 9.03
N TYR A 59 21.85 -2.31 8.50
CA TYR A 59 21.08 -1.09 8.78
C TYR A 59 19.65 -1.15 8.24
N VAL A 60 19.45 -1.70 7.03
CA VAL A 60 18.10 -1.93 6.49
C VAL A 60 17.31 -2.89 7.37
N GLU A 61 17.94 -3.97 7.82
CA GLU A 61 17.29 -4.99 8.63
C GLU A 61 16.95 -4.53 10.06
N ASN A 62 17.68 -3.54 10.57
CA ASN A 62 17.50 -2.97 11.91
C ASN A 62 16.90 -1.56 11.90
N SER A 63 16.45 -1.08 10.73
CA SER A 63 15.81 0.23 10.60
C SER A 63 14.46 0.26 11.32
N ALA A 64 14.17 1.38 11.98
CA ALA A 64 12.85 1.67 12.52
C ALA A 64 11.77 1.70 11.42
N GLU A 65 12.16 1.95 10.16
CA GLU A 65 11.26 2.05 9.01
C GLU A 65 11.04 0.71 8.30
N LYS A 66 11.61 -0.39 8.81
CA LYS A 66 11.47 -1.73 8.24
C LYS A 66 10.03 -2.18 8.06
N SER A 67 9.15 -1.78 8.98
CA SER A 67 7.73 -2.06 8.89
C SER A 67 7.07 -1.45 7.64
N PHE A 68 7.64 -0.39 7.07
CA PHE A 68 7.10 0.26 5.88
C PHE A 68 7.70 -0.31 4.60
N HIS A 69 9.02 -0.50 4.52
CA HIS A 69 9.66 -0.92 3.27
C HIS A 69 9.76 -2.44 3.07
N LEU A 70 9.55 -3.26 4.11
CA LEU A 70 9.50 -4.74 4.07
C LEU A 70 10.73 -5.47 3.49
N SER A 71 11.76 -4.71 3.09
CA SER A 71 13.06 -5.19 2.63
C SER A 71 13.96 -5.59 3.80
N ASN A 72 14.80 -6.59 3.55
CA ASN A 72 15.92 -6.98 4.40
C ASN A 72 17.28 -6.78 3.70
N ARG A 73 17.27 -6.19 2.49
CA ARG A 73 18.46 -5.97 1.69
C ARG A 73 18.49 -4.53 1.17
N TRP A 74 19.69 -3.98 1.15
CA TRP A 74 20.01 -2.65 0.68
C TRP A 74 19.67 -2.45 -0.80
N ASP A 75 20.16 -3.34 -1.67
CA ASP A 75 19.89 -3.25 -3.10
C ASP A 75 18.38 -3.25 -3.39
N LYS A 76 17.64 -4.12 -2.70
CA LYS A 76 16.18 -4.21 -2.84
C LYS A 76 15.46 -2.96 -2.34
N LEU A 77 15.93 -2.34 -1.25
CA LEU A 77 15.39 -1.06 -0.78
C LEU A 77 15.66 0.06 -1.80
N THR A 78 16.87 0.16 -2.32
CA THR A 78 17.24 1.21 -3.29
C THR A 78 16.46 1.07 -4.60
N VAL A 79 16.28 -0.15 -5.10
CA VAL A 79 15.51 -0.39 -6.32
C VAL A 79 14.03 -0.05 -6.09
N LEU A 80 13.47 -0.42 -4.93
CA LEU A 80 12.10 -0.05 -4.57
C LEU A 80 11.93 1.48 -4.53
N ALA A 81 12.80 2.18 -3.81
CA ALA A 81 12.74 3.64 -3.71
C ALA A 81 12.85 4.32 -5.09
N SER A 82 13.79 3.88 -5.93
CA SER A 82 13.96 4.38 -7.30
C SER A 82 12.71 4.14 -8.16
N LEU A 83 12.08 2.98 -8.01
CA LEU A 83 10.85 2.65 -8.73
C LEU A 83 9.69 3.55 -8.27
N LEU A 84 9.53 3.79 -6.98
CA LEU A 84 8.50 4.68 -6.45
C LEU A 84 8.71 6.15 -6.87
N GLN A 85 9.96 6.58 -7.04
CA GLN A 85 10.28 7.91 -7.57
C GLN A 85 9.99 8.04 -9.07
N THR A 86 10.24 6.98 -9.85
CA THR A 86 10.09 6.99 -11.31
C THR A 86 8.64 6.75 -11.73
N CYS A 87 7.90 5.97 -10.95
CA CYS A 87 6.51 5.62 -11.17
C CYS A 87 5.65 6.05 -9.96
N PRO A 88 5.57 7.37 -9.65
CA PRO A 88 4.81 7.86 -8.51
C PRO A 88 3.34 7.49 -8.66
N ASP A 89 2.70 7.12 -7.55
CA ASP A 89 1.27 6.80 -7.44
C ASP A 89 0.76 5.67 -8.36
N MET A 90 1.65 4.91 -8.99
CA MET A 90 1.25 3.80 -9.88
C MET A 90 0.88 2.53 -9.12
N PHE A 91 1.35 2.38 -7.88
CA PHE A 91 1.13 1.21 -7.03
C PHE A 91 0.45 1.62 -5.71
N ASN A 92 -0.54 0.84 -5.30
CA ASN A 92 -1.31 1.08 -4.09
C ASN A 92 -0.68 0.42 -2.86
N PHE A 93 -0.13 -0.79 -3.02
CA PHE A 93 0.45 -1.54 -1.91
C PHE A 93 1.79 -2.18 -2.23
N LEU A 94 2.63 -2.28 -1.21
CA LEU A 94 3.77 -3.16 -1.16
C LEU A 94 3.39 -4.38 -0.33
N LEU A 95 3.62 -5.58 -0.85
CA LEU A 95 3.28 -6.85 -0.22
C LEU A 95 4.56 -7.67 0.04
N LYS A 96 4.57 -8.43 1.13
CA LYS A 96 5.59 -9.45 1.42
C LYS A 96 4.91 -10.82 1.44
N ILE A 97 5.13 -11.60 0.39
CA ILE A 97 4.54 -12.93 0.18
C ILE A 97 5.70 -13.94 0.12
N ASN A 98 5.74 -14.91 1.03
CA ASN A 98 6.80 -15.94 1.09
C ASN A 98 8.22 -15.36 0.99
N ASN A 99 8.51 -14.32 1.78
CA ASN A 99 9.75 -13.52 1.76
C ASN A 99 10.04 -12.69 0.49
N ASN A 100 9.22 -12.79 -0.55
CA ASN A 100 9.35 -11.97 -1.76
C ASN A 100 8.54 -10.69 -1.64
N MET A 101 9.15 -9.58 -2.05
CA MET A 101 8.45 -8.29 -2.15
C MET A 101 7.73 -8.21 -3.48
N SER A 102 6.48 -7.77 -3.43
CA SER A 102 5.62 -7.64 -4.60
C SER A 102 4.87 -6.32 -4.51
N LEU A 103 4.51 -5.74 -5.65
CA LEU A 103 3.71 -4.54 -5.73
C LEU A 103 2.27 -4.92 -6.09
N CYS A 104 1.32 -4.11 -5.66
CA CYS A 104 -0.09 -4.32 -5.97
C CYS A 104 -0.71 -3.04 -6.49
N ILE A 105 -1.47 -3.17 -7.58
CA ILE A 105 -2.35 -2.13 -8.10
C ILE A 105 -3.77 -2.51 -7.71
N LEU A 106 -4.52 -1.56 -7.16
CA LEU A 106 -5.94 -1.70 -6.90
C LEU A 106 -6.73 -1.20 -8.12
N LYS A 107 -7.69 -2.00 -8.56
CA LYS A 107 -8.66 -1.64 -9.58
C LYS A 107 -10.05 -2.07 -9.15
N THR A 108 -11.06 -1.41 -9.71
CA THR A 108 -12.42 -1.94 -9.70
C THR A 108 -12.57 -3.01 -10.79
N LEU A 109 -13.62 -3.84 -10.73
CA LEU A 109 -13.90 -4.82 -11.78
C LEU A 109 -14.09 -4.19 -13.16
N GLN A 110 -14.60 -2.96 -13.22
CA GLN A 110 -14.94 -2.25 -14.45
C GLN A 110 -13.79 -1.36 -14.97
N SER A 111 -12.71 -1.17 -14.20
CA SER A 111 -11.61 -0.28 -14.59
C SER A 111 -10.45 -1.03 -15.20
N ASP A 112 -9.94 -0.50 -16.31
CA ASP A 112 -8.74 -1.01 -16.96
C ASP A 112 -7.47 -0.36 -16.42
N LEU A 113 -6.33 -0.99 -16.71
CA LEU A 113 -5.03 -0.38 -16.47
C LEU A 113 -4.82 0.76 -17.47
N SER A 114 -4.25 1.86 -16.99
CA SER A 114 -3.76 2.90 -17.91
C SER A 114 -2.44 2.47 -18.55
N ASN A 115 -2.09 3.04 -19.71
CA ASN A 115 -0.79 2.81 -20.34
C ASN A 115 0.39 3.12 -19.39
N LEU A 116 0.23 4.12 -18.51
CA LEU A 116 1.22 4.46 -17.49
C LEU A 116 1.40 3.32 -16.48
N GLN A 117 0.31 2.69 -16.03
CA GLN A 117 0.36 1.55 -15.13
C GLN A 117 0.94 0.30 -15.80
N GLU A 118 0.64 0.07 -17.09
CA GLU A 118 1.24 -1.03 -17.85
C GLU A 118 2.76 -0.88 -17.99
N ASN A 119 3.22 0.35 -18.26
CA ASN A 119 4.65 0.67 -18.28
C ASN A 119 5.28 0.47 -16.90
N ALA A 120 4.64 0.95 -15.82
CA ALA A 120 5.11 0.76 -14.46
C ALA A 120 5.19 -0.73 -14.07
N ILE A 121 4.21 -1.56 -14.46
CA ILE A 121 4.24 -3.02 -14.27
C ILE A 121 5.47 -3.61 -14.97
N THR A 122 5.75 -3.17 -16.19
CA THR A 122 6.90 -3.65 -16.97
C THR A 122 8.22 -3.31 -16.27
N ASP A 123 8.37 -2.10 -15.78
CA ASP A 123 9.59 -1.63 -15.10
C ASP A 123 9.77 -2.27 -13.71
N ALA A 124 8.67 -2.48 -12.97
CA ALA A 124 8.68 -3.23 -11.73
C ALA A 124 9.15 -4.68 -11.93
N ARG A 125 8.65 -5.35 -12.99
CA ARG A 125 9.04 -6.72 -13.32
C ARG A 125 10.51 -6.83 -13.73
N LYS A 126 11.01 -5.91 -14.55
CA LYS A 126 12.45 -5.82 -14.88
C LYS A 126 13.32 -5.63 -13.64
N SER A 127 12.80 -4.89 -12.66
CA SER A 127 13.44 -4.65 -11.36
C SER A 127 13.35 -5.84 -10.39
N GLY A 128 12.70 -6.93 -10.81
CA GLY A 128 12.60 -8.16 -10.03
C GLY A 128 11.51 -8.16 -8.96
N PHE A 129 10.48 -7.32 -9.11
CA PHE A 129 9.27 -7.37 -8.29
C PHE A 129 8.17 -8.15 -9.01
N ASN A 130 7.45 -8.98 -8.27
CA ASN A 130 6.16 -9.47 -8.74
C ASN A 130 5.14 -8.34 -8.66
N VAL A 131 4.18 -8.32 -9.58
CA VAL A 131 3.10 -7.33 -9.58
C VAL A 131 1.76 -8.03 -9.62
N TYR A 132 0.91 -7.70 -8.66
CA TYR A 132 -0.46 -8.16 -8.53
C TYR A 132 -1.43 -7.04 -8.92
N ILE A 133 -2.59 -7.43 -9.47
CA ILE A 133 -3.70 -6.52 -9.70
C ILE A 133 -4.85 -7.04 -8.85
N PHE A 134 -5.21 -6.31 -7.81
CA PHE A 134 -6.37 -6.62 -6.99
C PHE A 134 -7.59 -5.94 -7.60
N ARG A 135 -8.57 -6.72 -8.05
CA ARG A 135 -9.80 -6.21 -8.63
C ARG A 135 -10.95 -6.34 -7.63
N ALA A 136 -11.47 -5.21 -7.16
CA ALA A 136 -12.57 -5.16 -6.21
C ALA A 136 -13.91 -4.92 -6.93
N GLY A 137 -14.92 -5.72 -6.61
CA GLY A 137 -16.31 -5.47 -6.99
C GLY A 137 -17.00 -4.63 -5.92
N VAL A 138 -16.85 -3.31 -6.00
CA VAL A 138 -17.48 -2.38 -5.06
C VAL A 138 -18.83 -1.94 -5.66
N PRO A 139 -19.94 -2.05 -4.91
CA PRO A 139 -21.24 -1.59 -5.39
C PRO A 139 -21.27 -0.07 -5.56
N GLU A 140 -22.09 0.42 -6.49
CA GLU A 140 -22.22 1.86 -6.76
C GLU A 140 -23.02 2.60 -5.67
N CYS A 141 -23.82 1.87 -4.89
CA CYS A 141 -24.57 2.41 -3.78
C CYS A 141 -24.45 1.51 -2.55
N LEU A 142 -24.48 2.12 -1.38
CA LEU A 142 -24.58 1.44 -0.09
C LEU A 142 -25.80 1.97 0.67
N ASP A 143 -26.51 1.04 1.31
CA ASP A 143 -27.57 1.35 2.25
C ASP A 143 -27.00 1.32 3.67
N PHE A 144 -27.50 2.21 4.51
CA PHE A 144 -27.10 2.28 5.91
C PHE A 144 -28.29 2.65 6.79
N GLU A 145 -28.24 2.22 8.05
CA GLU A 145 -29.15 2.64 9.11
C GLU A 145 -28.31 3.35 10.17
N LEU A 146 -28.77 4.52 10.62
CA LEU A 146 -28.13 5.28 11.70
C LEU A 146 -29.12 5.38 12.86
N GLU A 147 -28.77 4.75 13.99
CA GLU A 147 -29.55 4.81 15.22
C GLU A 147 -28.82 5.69 16.25
N GLU A 148 -29.50 6.73 16.76
CA GLU A 148 -29.00 7.53 17.88
C GLU A 148 -29.41 6.86 19.20
N VAL A 149 -28.43 6.33 19.94
CA VAL A 149 -28.67 5.76 21.28
C VAL A 149 -28.52 6.86 22.33
N VAL A 150 -29.62 7.55 22.63
CA VAL A 150 -29.68 8.50 23.76
C VAL A 150 -29.93 7.72 25.06
N GLY A 151 -29.12 7.99 26.08
CA GLY A 151 -29.28 7.38 27.40
C GLY A 151 -30.63 7.74 28.04
N GLY A 152 -31.55 6.77 28.04
CA GLY A 152 -32.83 6.83 28.73
C GLY A 152 -33.96 7.48 27.92
N ILE A 153 -34.88 6.64 27.44
CA ILE A 153 -36.10 6.93 26.66
C ILE A 153 -35.82 7.13 25.16
N SER A 154 -36.05 6.05 24.41
CA SER A 154 -35.95 6.00 22.95
C SER A 154 -36.96 6.95 22.29
N GLY A 155 -36.47 8.03 21.68
CA GLY A 155 -37.21 8.82 20.71
C GLY A 155 -36.77 8.43 19.30
N ARG A 156 -37.67 7.87 18.48
CA ARG A 156 -37.43 7.70 17.04
C ARG A 156 -37.46 9.08 16.37
N GLY A 157 -36.30 9.65 16.10
CA GLY A 157 -36.14 10.81 15.23
C GLY A 157 -35.76 10.35 13.83
N THR A 158 -36.64 10.53 12.84
CA THR A 158 -36.23 10.52 11.42
C THR A 158 -35.65 11.88 11.09
N PHE A 159 -34.34 11.93 10.83
CA PHE A 159 -33.72 13.12 10.24
C PHE A 159 -34.12 13.18 8.75
N ARG A 160 -34.76 14.29 8.36
CA ARG A 160 -35.11 14.61 6.96
C ARG A 160 -34.02 15.45 6.33
#